data_AF-A0A959CKM5-F1
#
_entry.id   AF-A0A959CKM5-F1
#
_cell.length_a   1.000
_cell.length_b   1.000
_cell.length_c   1.000
_cell.angle_alpha   90.00
_cell.angle_beta   90.00
_cell.angle_gamma   90.00
#
_symmetry.space_group_name_H-M   'P 1'
#
loop_
_entity.id
_entity.type
_entity.pdbx_description
1 polymer ?
#
loop_
_entity_poly.entity_id
_entity_poly.type
_entity_poly.pdbx_seq_one_letter_code
_entity_poly.pdbx_strand_id
1 'polypeptide(L)'
;ENRIPLLPVQIPDSRPAQRRTLLLQRAAMPRIVPGFPNRRIRPRAQILRKGLDGPVREPYYIFEEEVPRTGLVVQSCWRRTRWYDGSIAVWAARRKTAGRGEADGQLRFDLLVEKNKEEV
;
A
#
# COMPACT_ATOMS: atom_id res chain seq x y z
N GLU A 1 -4.92 5.87 9.99
CA GLU A 1 -4.69 5.65 8.54
C GLU A 1 -3.26 5.15 8.32
N ASN A 2 -3.10 3.88 7.93
CA ASN A 2 -1.79 3.30 7.61
C ASN A 2 -1.77 2.70 6.19
N ARG A 3 -2.66 3.16 5.31
CA ARG A 3 -2.72 2.71 3.92
C ARG A 3 -1.61 3.40 3.14
N ILE A 4 -0.77 2.60 2.50
CA ILE A 4 0.38 3.09 1.73
C ILE A 4 0.12 2.74 0.27
N PRO A 5 -0.03 3.73 -0.62
CA PRO A 5 -0.24 3.47 -2.03
C PRO A 5 1.01 2.90 -2.68
N LEU A 6 0.80 2.09 -3.70
CA LEU A 6 1.83 1.57 -4.58
C LEU A 6 1.56 2.07 -6.00
N LEU A 7 2.57 2.59 -6.66
CA LEU A 7 2.48 3.12 -8.03
C LEU A 7 3.11 2.12 -9.00
N PRO A 8 2.44 1.80 -10.13
CA PRO A 8 3.04 0.96 -11.15
C PRO A 8 4.20 1.69 -11.83
N VAL A 9 5.34 1.00 -11.97
CA VAL A 9 6.56 1.49 -12.60
C VAL A 9 7.16 0.38 -13.45
N GLN A 10 7.63 0.74 -14.64
CA GLN A 10 8.39 -0.16 -15.52
C GLN A 10 9.87 0.24 -15.46
N ILE A 11 10.76 -0.69 -15.12
CA ILE A 11 12.19 -0.40 -15.05
C ILE A 11 12.81 -0.57 -16.46
N PRO A 12 13.46 0.47 -17.01
CA PRO A 12 14.00 0.46 -18.38
C PRO A 12 15.06 -0.63 -18.64
N ASP A 13 15.79 -1.02 -17.60
CA ASP A 13 17.02 -1.83 -17.69
C ASP A 13 16.77 -3.35 -17.73
N SER A 14 15.51 -3.75 -17.90
CA SER A 14 15.13 -5.15 -18.03
C SER A 14 15.54 -5.63 -19.42
N ARG A 15 16.40 -6.67 -19.51
CA ARG A 15 16.74 -7.38 -20.77
C ARG A 15 15.47 -7.61 -21.61
N PRO A 16 15.52 -7.72 -22.94
CA PRO A 16 14.31 -7.83 -23.79
C PRO A 16 13.29 -8.90 -23.34
N ALA A 17 13.72 -10.00 -22.71
CA ALA A 17 12.85 -11.03 -22.12
C ALA A 17 12.10 -10.60 -20.83
N GLN A 18 12.56 -9.55 -20.16
CA GLN A 18 12.13 -9.09 -18.84
C GLN A 18 11.37 -7.76 -18.89
N ARG A 19 11.21 -7.16 -20.09
CA ARG A 19 10.44 -5.92 -20.38
C ARG A 19 8.96 -5.96 -19.93
N ARG A 20 8.42 -7.14 -19.63
CA ARG A 20 7.02 -7.33 -19.19
C ARG A 20 6.83 -7.33 -17.67
N THR A 21 7.91 -7.20 -16.90
CA THR A 21 7.83 -7.24 -15.43
C THR A 21 7.36 -5.89 -14.91
N LEU A 22 6.10 -5.82 -14.47
CA LEU A 22 5.57 -4.62 -13.83
C LEU A 22 5.96 -4.62 -12.36
N LEU A 23 6.48 -3.49 -11.88
CA LEU A 23 6.80 -3.30 -10.47
C LEU A 23 5.89 -2.26 -9.86
N LEU A 24 5.71 -2.39 -8.56
CA LEU A 24 4.95 -1.50 -7.71
C LEU A 24 5.93 -0.75 -6.81
N GLN A 25 6.10 0.55 -7.06
CA GLN A 25 6.90 1.43 -6.23
C GLN A 25 6.07 1.97 -5.06
N ARG A 26 6.63 1.87 -3.85
CA ARG A 26 6.04 2.47 -2.65
C ARG A 26 5.93 3.99 -2.78
N ALA A 27 4.71 4.50 -2.77
CA ALA A 27 4.40 5.91 -2.71
C ALA A 27 3.98 6.34 -1.28
N ALA A 28 3.48 7.56 -1.15
CA ALA A 28 2.81 7.95 0.09
C ALA A 28 1.69 8.94 -0.19
N MET A 29 0.64 8.81 0.61
CA MET A 29 -0.52 9.68 0.55
C MET A 29 -0.30 10.92 1.43
N PRO A 30 -0.65 12.13 0.96
CA PRO A 30 -0.74 13.30 1.82
C PRO A 30 -1.95 13.16 2.73
N ARG A 31 -1.77 13.46 4.01
CA ARG A 31 -2.85 13.77 4.94
C ARG A 31 -3.12 15.27 4.83
N ILE A 32 -4.33 15.59 4.38
CA ILE A 32 -4.84 16.94 4.24
C ILE A 32 -5.91 17.13 5.30
N VAL A 33 -5.70 18.07 6.21
CA VAL A 33 -6.69 18.46 7.22
C VAL A 33 -6.82 19.98 7.12
N PRO A 34 -8.03 20.53 6.90
CA PRO A 34 -8.22 21.98 6.82
C PRO A 34 -7.62 22.71 8.03
N GLY A 35 -6.89 23.79 7.79
CA GLY A 35 -6.23 24.56 8.85
C GLY A 35 -4.92 23.96 9.39
N PHE A 36 -4.48 22.80 8.88
CA PHE A 36 -3.21 22.18 9.27
C PHE A 36 -2.29 21.97 8.06
N PRO A 37 -0.95 21.98 8.27
CA PRO A 37 -0.01 21.69 7.21
C PRO A 37 -0.15 20.24 6.73
N ASN A 38 -0.04 20.05 5.41
CA ASN A 38 -0.07 18.73 4.79
C ASN A 38 1.06 17.84 5.34
N ARG A 39 0.70 16.62 5.78
CA ARG A 39 1.67 15.65 6.32
C ARG A 39 1.70 14.38 5.49
N ARG A 40 2.88 13.88 5.15
CA ARG A 40 3.01 12.60 4.43
C ARG A 40 2.75 11.42 5.37
N ILE A 41 1.82 10.54 5.00
CA ILE A 41 1.57 9.30 5.77
C ILE A 41 2.76 8.36 5.55
N ARG A 42 3.43 7.96 6.64
CA ARG A 42 4.58 7.04 6.60
C ARG A 42 4.17 5.63 7.02
N PRO A 43 4.74 4.58 6.40
CA PRO A 43 4.52 3.21 6.84
C PRO A 43 5.05 3.01 8.26
N ARG A 44 4.21 2.41 9.11
CA ARG A 44 4.58 2.03 10.47
C ARG A 44 5.20 0.64 10.54
N ALA A 45 4.75 -0.28 9.69
CA ALA A 45 5.24 -1.65 9.65
C ALA A 45 6.59 -1.74 8.92
N GLN A 46 7.56 -2.45 9.51
CA GLN A 46 8.93 -2.59 8.98
C GLN A 46 8.97 -3.12 7.53
N ILE A 47 8.03 -3.97 7.14
CA ILE A 47 7.98 -4.55 5.78
C ILE A 47 7.89 -3.47 4.69
N LEU A 48 7.18 -2.37 4.96
CA LEU A 48 7.08 -1.24 4.05
C LEU A 48 8.04 -0.10 4.41
N ARG A 49 8.99 -0.29 5.34
CA ARG A 49 9.97 0.74 5.73
C ARG A 49 11.35 0.58 5.09
N LYS A 50 11.59 -0.52 4.36
CA LYS A 50 12.86 -0.73 3.63
C LYS A 50 13.25 0.52 2.82
N GLY A 51 14.49 0.98 2.99
CA GLY A 51 14.99 2.19 2.32
C GLY A 51 14.46 3.53 2.85
N LEU A 52 13.69 3.60 3.94
CA LEU A 52 13.23 4.88 4.52
C LEU A 52 14.05 5.38 5.71
N ASP A 53 14.62 4.44 6.47
CA ASP A 53 15.23 4.72 7.78
C ASP A 53 16.73 5.06 7.69
N GLY A 54 17.32 4.93 6.49
CA GLY A 54 18.71 5.30 6.22
C GLY A 54 18.92 6.80 5.95
N PRO A 55 20.18 7.27 5.96
CA PRO A 55 20.53 8.66 5.67
C PRO A 55 20.16 9.07 4.24
N VAL A 56 20.28 8.13 3.30
CA VAL A 56 19.79 8.26 1.93
C VAL A 56 18.53 7.43 1.79
N ARG A 57 17.46 8.02 1.25
CA ARG A 57 16.19 7.33 1.05
C ARG A 57 16.19 6.60 -0.28
N GLU A 58 15.85 5.33 -0.24
CA GLU A 58 15.79 4.46 -1.41
C GLU A 58 14.33 4.12 -1.77
N PRO A 59 14.02 4.04 -3.06
CA PRO A 59 12.74 3.52 -3.51
C PRO A 59 12.61 2.05 -3.12
N TYR A 60 11.38 1.65 -2.77
CA TYR A 60 11.06 0.26 -2.47
C TYR A 60 10.11 -0.26 -3.54
N TYR A 61 10.52 -1.34 -4.21
CA TYR A 61 9.79 -1.99 -5.28
C TYR A 61 9.30 -3.37 -4.82
N ILE A 62 8.11 -3.72 -5.27
CA ILE A 62 7.48 -5.02 -5.08
C ILE A 62 7.00 -5.47 -6.47
N PHE A 63 7.03 -6.75 -6.76
CA PHE A 63 6.42 -7.27 -7.99
C PHE A 63 4.90 -7.08 -7.97
N GLU A 64 4.30 -6.78 -9.12
CA GLU A 64 2.85 -6.56 -9.19
C GLU A 64 2.07 -7.81 -8.81
N GLU A 65 2.55 -9.00 -9.20
CA GLU A 65 1.92 -10.28 -8.87
C GLU A 65 1.81 -10.58 -7.37
N GLU A 66 2.62 -9.92 -6.53
CA GLU A 66 2.59 -10.11 -5.08
C GLU A 66 1.42 -9.40 -4.40
N VAL A 67 0.87 -8.38 -5.06
CA VAL A 67 -0.17 -7.50 -4.53
C VAL A 67 -1.43 -7.63 -5.40
N PRO A 68 -2.46 -8.37 -4.95
CA PRO A 68 -3.73 -8.41 -5.67
C PRO A 68 -4.34 -7.02 -5.77
N ARG A 69 -5.18 -6.80 -6.80
CA ARG A 69 -5.90 -5.54 -7.04
C ARG A 69 -6.71 -5.06 -5.84
N THR A 70 -7.23 -5.99 -5.03
CA THR A 70 -7.97 -5.71 -3.81
C THR A 70 -7.10 -5.11 -2.68
N GLY A 71 -5.79 -5.06 -2.89
CA GLY A 71 -4.80 -4.66 -1.91
C GLY A 71 -4.49 -5.76 -0.89
N LEU A 72 -3.58 -5.48 0.02
CA LEU A 72 -3.18 -6.39 1.09
C LEU A 72 -3.16 -5.70 2.44
N VAL A 73 -3.59 -6.45 3.45
CA VAL A 73 -3.38 -6.10 4.84
C VAL A 73 -2.39 -7.10 5.43
N VAL A 74 -1.26 -6.58 5.92
CA VAL A 74 -0.23 -7.36 6.61
C VAL A 74 -0.21 -6.93 8.06
N GLN A 75 -0.38 -7.90 8.96
CA GLN A 75 -0.38 -7.68 10.41
C GLN A 75 0.77 -8.46 11.04
N SER A 76 1.59 -7.79 11.84
CA SER A 76 2.55 -8.46 12.72
C SER A 76 1.81 -8.97 13.95
N CYS A 77 2.00 -10.23 14.32
CA CYS A 77 1.38 -10.86 15.47
C CYS A 77 2.37 -11.76 16.20
N TRP A 78 2.26 -11.85 17.53
CA TRP A 78 3.00 -12.85 18.30
C TRP A 78 2.18 -14.13 18.37
N ARG A 79 2.83 -15.25 18.11
CA ARG A 79 2.24 -16.59 18.21
C ARG A 79 2.93 -17.34 19.33
N ARG A 80 2.14 -18.08 20.10
CA ARG A 80 2.61 -18.95 21.17
C ARG A 80 2.19 -20.37 20.80
N THR A 81 3.11 -21.31 20.88
CA THR A 81 2.82 -22.74 20.81
C THR A 81 3.43 -23.47 21.99
N ARG A 82 2.98 -24.70 22.19
CA ARG A 82 3.57 -25.64 23.12
C ARG A 82 4.24 -26.76 22.34
N TRP A 83 5.45 -27.12 22.74
CA TRP A 83 6.19 -28.21 22.13
C TRP A 83 5.80 -29.56 22.74
N TYR A 84 6.25 -30.66 22.14
CA TYR A 84 5.83 -32.02 22.56
C TYR A 84 6.25 -32.36 24.00
N ASP A 85 7.30 -31.73 24.51
CA ASP A 85 7.82 -31.86 25.87
C ASP A 85 7.12 -30.92 26.88
N GLY A 86 6.13 -30.15 26.44
CA GLY A 86 5.41 -29.18 27.26
C GLY A 86 6.08 -27.80 27.37
N SER A 87 7.24 -27.58 26.72
CA SER A 87 7.89 -26.27 26.68
C SER A 87 7.08 -25.25 25.85
N ILE A 88 7.25 -23.96 26.14
CA ILE A 88 6.54 -22.87 25.46
C ILE A 88 7.49 -22.18 24.49
N ALA A 89 7.09 -22.05 23.23
CA ALA A 89 7.77 -21.23 22.24
C ALA A 89 6.89 -20.07 21.79
N VAL A 90 7.48 -18.87 21.70
CA VAL A 90 6.83 -17.66 21.20
C VAL A 90 7.61 -17.14 20.00
N TRP A 91 6.93 -16.82 18.91
CA TRP A 91 7.57 -16.24 17.71
C TRP A 91 6.78 -15.09 17.11
N ALA A 92 7.50 -14.18 16.47
CA ALA A 92 6.91 -13.12 15.67
C ALA A 92 6.47 -13.68 14.32
N ALA A 93 5.18 -13.57 14.03
CA ALA A 93 4.58 -13.99 12.77
C ALA A 93 4.00 -12.79 12.01
N ARG A 94 3.76 -12.98 10.71
CA ARG A 94 3.02 -12.03 9.87
C ARG A 94 1.81 -12.74 9.30
N ARG A 95 0.63 -12.13 9.44
CA ARG A 95 -0.61 -12.58 8.80
C ARG A 95 -0.87 -11.71 7.56
N LYS A 96 -1.02 -12.35 6.40
CA LYS A 96 -1.46 -11.73 5.14
C LYS A 96 -2.95 -11.99 4.99
N THR A 97 -3.72 -10.94 4.76
CA THR A 97 -5.15 -11.03 4.40
C THR A 97 -5.38 -10.17 3.17
N ALA A 98 -6.20 -10.65 2.23
CA ALA A 98 -6.64 -9.85 1.12
C ALA A 98 -7.36 -8.59 1.63
N GLY A 99 -7.14 -7.46 0.95
CA GLY A 99 -7.90 -6.26 1.20
C GLY A 99 -9.37 -6.44 0.80
N ARG A 100 -10.18 -5.44 1.15
CA ARG A 100 -11.63 -5.50 0.92
C ARG A 100 -12.01 -5.32 -0.55
N GLY A 101 -11.05 -5.02 -1.43
CA GLY A 101 -11.31 -4.57 -2.79
C GLY A 101 -11.04 -3.09 -2.96
N GLU A 102 -11.16 -2.64 -4.20
CA GLU A 102 -11.39 -1.22 -4.50
C GLU A 102 -12.66 -0.81 -3.74
N ALA A 103 -12.54 0.18 -2.87
CA ALA A 103 -13.73 0.82 -2.32
C ALA A 103 -14.44 1.49 -3.49
N ASP A 104 -15.77 1.42 -3.51
CA ASP A 104 -16.63 2.07 -4.48
C ASP A 104 -16.24 3.56 -4.56
N GLY A 105 -15.36 3.88 -5.50
CA GLY A 105 -15.06 5.25 -5.83
C GLY A 105 -16.34 5.73 -6.43
N GLN A 106 -16.99 6.73 -5.82
CA GLN A 106 -18.19 7.39 -6.35
C GLN A 106 -17.91 8.14 -7.66
N LEU A 107 -17.03 7.59 -8.51
CA LEU A 107 -16.73 7.95 -9.86
C LEU A 107 -17.98 7.65 -10.68
N ARG A 108 -18.82 8.66 -10.78
CA ARG A 108 -20.02 8.65 -11.59
C ARG A 108 -19.64 9.15 -12.97
N PHE A 109 -19.84 8.33 -13.99
CA PHE A 109 -19.76 8.73 -15.39
C PHE A 109 -21.18 8.98 -15.91
N ASP A 110 -21.32 9.86 -16.90
CA ASP A 110 -22.60 10.17 -17.56
C ASP A 110 -23.67 10.77 -16.63
N LEU A 111 -23.28 11.77 -15.83
CA LEU A 111 -24.24 12.55 -15.05
C LEU A 111 -24.79 13.70 -15.89
N LEU A 112 -26.11 13.72 -16.11
CA LEU A 112 -26.84 14.93 -16.50
C LEU A 112 -26.88 15.87 -15.29
N VAL A 113 -26.09 16.95 -15.35
CA VAL A 113 -26.12 18.02 -14.35
C VAL A 113 -27.13 19.07 -14.82
N GLU A 114 -28.04 19.48 -13.93
CA GLU A 114 -28.98 20.56 -14.25
C GLU A 114 -28.22 21.86 -14.52
N LYS A 115 -28.56 22.52 -15.63
CA LYS A 115 -28.00 23.83 -15.97
C LYS A 115 -28.69 24.88 -15.10
N ASN A 116 -27.95 25.50 -14.19
CA ASN A 116 -28.42 26.69 -13.48
C ASN A 116 -28.87 27.73 -14.51
N LYS A 117 -30.12 28.17 -14.42
CA LYS A 117 -30.60 29.35 -15.13
C LYS A 117 -29.90 30.55 -14.51
N GLU A 118 -29.01 31.18 -15.28
CA GLU A 118 -28.54 32.52 -14.96
C GLU A 118 -29.77 33.44 -14.94
N GLU A 119 -30.01 34.07 -13.79
CA GLU A 119 -31.02 35.10 -13.61
C GLU A 119 -30.62 36.32 -14.45
N VAL A 120 -31.58 36.81 -15.23
CA VAL A 120 -31.49 38.02 -16.06
C VAL A 120 -31.73 39.26 -15.19
#